data_AF-A0A9D4PVU4-F1
#
_entry.id   AF-A0A9D4PVU4-F1
#
_cell.length_a   1.000
_cell.length_b   1.000
_cell.length_c   1.000
_cell.angle_alpha   90.00
_cell.angle_beta   90.00
_cell.angle_gamma   90.00
#
_symmetry.space_group_name_H-M   'P 1'
#
loop_
_entity.id
_entity.type
_entity.pdbx_description
1 polymer ?
#
loop_
_entity_poly.entity_id
_entity_poly.type
_entity_poly.pdbx_seq_one_letter_code
_entity_poly.pdbx_strand_id
1 'polypeptide(L)'
;MDSGWEEDERFERMTSYREITQHYRLSRKIYPPADASLNKGQAVAWRLLQTHTFPSPVTMNRCAPELYLDKCKFCNNRADLSHMLWACPEAPMRAEFPDGRGWKAALLSSDSQLQARLVRQAEDAARAHGIMADV
;
A
#
# COMPACT_ATOMS: atom_id res chain seq x y z
N MET A 1 -54.38 -18.34 4.19
CA MET A 1 -54.68 -17.10 4.92
C MET A 1 -53.97 -17.23 6.24
N ASP A 2 -53.04 -16.40 6.65
CA ASP A 2 -52.40 -15.25 6.04
C ASP A 2 -51.17 -14.97 6.94
N SER A 3 -50.15 -14.33 6.36
CA SER A 3 -49.14 -13.52 7.04
C SER A 3 -48.42 -14.11 8.27
N GLY A 4 -47.34 -14.87 8.01
CA GLY A 4 -46.24 -15.12 8.96
C GLY A 4 -44.91 -14.55 8.46
N TRP A 5 -44.95 -13.45 7.71
CA TRP A 5 -43.79 -12.79 7.09
C TRP A 5 -43.33 -11.56 7.90
N GLU A 6 -43.26 -11.65 9.23
CA GLU A 6 -42.99 -10.48 10.08
C GLU A 6 -41.59 -10.39 10.69
N GLU A 7 -40.62 -11.20 10.27
CA GLU A 7 -39.26 -11.11 10.83
C GLU A 7 -38.12 -11.07 9.81
N ASP A 8 -38.32 -10.43 8.64
CA ASP A 8 -37.23 -10.23 7.68
C ASP A 8 -37.18 -8.83 7.03
N GLU A 9 -37.68 -7.79 7.71
CA GLU A 9 -37.61 -6.39 7.25
C GLU A 9 -36.56 -5.55 7.95
N ARG A 10 -35.64 -6.19 8.68
CA ARG A 10 -34.37 -5.56 9.05
C ARG A 10 -33.34 -5.64 7.91
N PHE A 11 -33.80 -5.77 6.68
CA PHE A 11 -33.13 -5.12 5.55
C PHE A 11 -33.28 -3.60 5.71
N GLU A 12 -32.51 -3.10 6.68
CA GLU A 12 -32.28 -1.73 7.11
C GLU A 12 -32.14 -0.79 5.91
N ARG A 13 -33.25 -0.13 5.53
CA ARG A 13 -33.14 1.03 4.65
C ARG A 13 -32.28 2.08 5.37
N MET A 14 -31.10 2.34 4.84
CA MET A 14 -30.34 3.56 5.14
C MET A 14 -31.22 4.75 4.72
N THR A 15 -31.87 5.40 5.68
CA THR A 15 -32.90 6.41 5.40
C THR A 15 -32.41 7.83 5.64
N SER A 16 -31.38 8.01 6.47
CA SER A 16 -30.77 9.32 6.67
C SER A 16 -29.66 9.59 5.67
N TYR A 17 -29.49 10.87 5.31
CA TYR A 17 -28.37 11.33 4.48
C TYR A 17 -27.00 10.88 5.05
N ARG A 18 -26.86 10.88 6.39
CA ARG A 18 -25.64 10.43 7.08
C ARG A 18 -25.36 8.95 6.85
N GLU A 19 -26.36 8.08 7.00
CA GLU A 19 -26.19 6.63 6.81
C GLU A 19 -25.83 6.29 5.37
N ILE A 20 -26.54 6.88 4.41
CA ILE A 20 -26.30 6.66 2.97
C ILE A 20 -24.86 7.07 2.62
N THR A 21 -24.44 8.27 3.01
CA THR A 21 -23.08 8.75 2.72
C THR A 21 -22.01 7.96 3.46
N GLN A 22 -22.24 7.58 4.72
CA GLN A 22 -21.33 6.76 5.50
C GLN A 22 -21.16 5.37 4.89
N HIS A 23 -22.24 4.71 4.47
CA HIS A 23 -22.19 3.43 3.80
C HIS A 23 -21.36 3.52 2.52
N TYR A 24 -21.67 4.42 1.59
CA TYR A 24 -20.88 4.55 0.37
C TYR A 24 -19.41 4.92 0.64
N ARG A 25 -19.14 5.70 1.69
CA ARG A 25 -17.77 6.03 2.11
C ARG A 25 -17.02 4.80 2.62
N LEU A 26 -17.64 4.00 3.47
CA LEU A 26 -17.02 2.80 4.06
C LEU A 26 -16.91 1.67 3.06
N SER A 27 -17.91 1.47 2.20
CA SER A 27 -17.90 0.44 1.14
C SER A 27 -16.82 0.69 0.08
N ARG A 28 -16.37 1.94 -0.10
CA ARG A 28 -15.23 2.28 -0.99
C ARG A 28 -13.86 2.06 -0.34
N LYS A 29 -13.82 1.77 0.97
CA LYS A 29 -12.56 1.56 1.69
C LYS A 29 -12.05 0.13 1.46
N ILE A 30 -11.34 -0.05 0.35
CA ILE A 30 -10.70 -1.32 0.00
C ILE A 30 -9.46 -1.58 0.86
N TYR A 31 -8.72 -0.51 1.18
CA TYR A 31 -7.48 -0.60 1.93
C TYR A 31 -7.69 -0.36 3.44
N PRO A 32 -7.14 -1.22 4.31
CA PRO A 32 -7.22 -1.03 5.75
C PRO A 32 -6.42 0.20 6.19
N PRO A 33 -6.77 0.82 7.33
CA PRO A 33 -5.93 1.88 7.90
C PRO A 33 -4.56 1.34 8.31
N ALA A 34 -3.62 2.25 8.55
CA ALA A 34 -2.39 1.89 9.26
C ALA A 34 -2.73 1.39 10.66
N ASP A 35 -2.07 0.33 11.09
CA ASP A 35 -2.15 -0.16 12.45
C ASP A 35 -1.59 0.87 13.45
N ALA A 36 -2.15 0.90 14.67
CA ALA A 36 -1.77 1.88 15.68
C ALA A 36 -0.32 1.71 16.20
N SER A 37 0.29 0.54 15.99
CA SER A 37 1.70 0.30 16.35
C SER A 37 2.70 0.98 15.41
N LEU A 38 2.28 1.36 14.20
CA LEU A 38 3.16 2.04 13.25
C LEU A 38 3.39 3.49 13.69
N ASN A 39 4.64 3.93 13.64
CA ASN A 39 4.93 5.34 13.85
C ASN A 39 4.35 6.20 12.71
N LYS A 40 4.32 7.52 12.89
CA LYS A 40 3.73 8.44 11.91
C LYS A 40 4.35 8.31 10.51
N GLY A 41 5.66 8.13 10.41
CA GLY A 41 6.36 7.94 9.13
C GLY A 41 5.97 6.63 8.46
N GLN A 42 5.93 5.54 9.22
CA GLN A 42 5.52 4.23 8.74
C GLN A 42 4.05 4.19 8.31
N ALA A 43 3.17 4.87 9.04
CA ALA A 43 1.76 5.00 8.67
C ALA A 43 1.59 5.76 7.35
N VAL A 44 2.41 6.78 7.10
CA VAL A 44 2.46 7.48 5.80
C VAL A 44 2.99 6.55 4.72
N ALA A 45 4.12 5.86 4.96
CA ALA A 45 4.69 4.89 4.03
C ALA A 45 3.67 3.81 3.64
N TRP A 46 2.96 3.25 4.62
CA TRP A 46 1.87 2.29 4.41
C TRP A 46 0.81 2.83 3.44
N ARG A 47 0.37 4.08 3.65
CA ARG A 47 -0.63 4.69 2.78
C ARG A 47 -0.12 4.94 1.36
N LEU A 48 1.14 5.34 1.23
CA LEU A 48 1.79 5.52 -0.06
C LEU A 48 1.94 4.20 -0.82
N LEU A 49 2.23 3.10 -0.12
CA LEU A 49 2.28 1.76 -0.72
C LEU A 49 0.91 1.32 -1.24
N GLN A 50 -0.14 1.48 -0.44
CA GLN A 50 -1.52 1.17 -0.83
C GLN A 50 -1.98 1.95 -2.07
N THR A 51 -1.50 3.18 -2.24
CA THR A 51 -1.86 4.04 -3.37
C THR A 51 -0.85 3.97 -4.51
N HIS A 52 0.18 3.13 -4.42
CA HIS A 52 1.25 3.01 -5.41
C HIS A 52 1.96 4.35 -5.70
N THR A 53 2.12 5.19 -4.67
CA THR A 53 2.78 6.51 -4.75
C THR A 53 4.04 6.59 -3.89
N PHE A 54 4.46 5.48 -3.28
CA PHE A 54 5.72 5.42 -2.55
C PHE A 54 6.91 5.77 -3.46
N PRO A 55 7.93 6.50 -2.96
CA PRO A 55 9.06 6.94 -3.77
C PRO A 55 9.79 5.79 -4.47
N SER A 56 10.23 6.02 -5.71
CA SER A 56 11.00 5.10 -6.56
C SER A 56 11.94 5.91 -7.45
N PRO A 57 13.01 5.33 -8.00
CA PRO A 57 13.94 6.07 -8.87
C PRO A 57 13.23 6.77 -10.02
N VAL A 58 12.27 6.09 -10.66
CA VAL A 58 11.42 6.67 -11.71
C VAL A 58 10.62 7.88 -11.23
N THR A 59 10.02 7.83 -10.04
CA THR A 59 9.23 8.98 -9.54
C THR A 59 10.12 10.13 -9.11
N MET A 60 11.30 9.86 -8.56
CA MET A 60 12.27 10.90 -8.19
C MET A 60 12.90 11.58 -9.40
N ASN A 61 13.30 10.81 -10.42
CA ASN A 61 13.83 11.34 -11.69
C ASN A 61 12.82 12.24 -12.41
N ARG A 62 11.52 11.96 -12.32
CA ARG A 62 10.50 12.85 -12.87
C ARG A 62 10.43 14.21 -12.17
N CYS A 63 10.72 14.25 -10.87
CA CYS A 63 10.67 15.49 -10.09
C CYS A 63 11.98 16.30 -10.19
N ALA A 64 13.12 15.62 -10.19
CA ALA A 64 14.46 16.22 -10.21
C ALA A 64 15.42 15.33 -11.03
N PRO A 65 15.33 15.36 -12.38
CA PRO A 65 16.11 14.49 -13.27
C PRO A 65 17.61 14.73 -13.19
N GLU A 66 18.03 15.91 -12.76
CA GLU A 66 19.43 16.29 -12.53
C GLU A 66 20.04 15.65 -11.28
N LEU A 67 19.20 15.23 -10.31
CA LEU A 67 19.65 14.61 -9.05
C LEU A 67 19.47 13.10 -9.03
N TYR A 68 18.45 12.57 -9.72
CA TYR A 68 18.08 11.16 -9.66
C TYR A 68 18.03 10.54 -11.04
N LEU A 69 18.61 9.35 -11.18
CA LEU A 69 18.43 8.50 -12.36
C LEU A 69 17.18 7.64 -12.22
N ASP A 70 16.52 7.31 -13.34
CA ASP A 70 15.36 6.40 -13.36
C ASP A 70 15.76 4.91 -13.29
N LYS A 71 17.02 4.61 -12.97
CA LYS A 71 17.63 3.28 -13.05
C LYS A 71 17.77 2.60 -11.69
N CYS A 72 17.69 1.27 -11.69
CA CYS A 72 18.00 0.42 -10.55
C CYS A 72 19.51 0.44 -10.29
N LYS A 73 19.91 0.56 -9.02
CA LYS A 73 21.34 0.51 -8.67
C LYS A 73 21.98 -0.88 -8.82
N PHE A 74 21.17 -1.92 -8.94
CA PHE A 74 21.65 -3.31 -9.02
C PHE A 74 21.79 -3.76 -10.47
N CYS A 75 20.68 -3.81 -11.23
CA CYS A 75 20.69 -4.31 -12.61
C CYS A 75 20.65 -3.22 -13.69
N ASN A 76 20.69 -1.94 -13.32
CA ASN A 76 20.63 -0.79 -14.23
C ASN A 76 19.38 -0.70 -15.13
N ASN A 77 18.37 -1.55 -14.93
CA ASN A 77 17.07 -1.44 -15.59
C ASN A 77 16.26 -0.28 -15.01
N ARG A 78 15.18 0.10 -15.70
CA ARG A 78 14.26 1.14 -15.21
C ARG A 78 13.62 0.71 -13.89
N ALA A 79 13.82 1.49 -12.82
CA ALA A 79 13.38 1.16 -11.47
C ALA A 79 12.11 1.93 -11.08
N ASP A 80 10.96 1.38 -11.44
CA ASP A 80 9.70 1.76 -10.82
C ASP A 80 9.53 1.09 -9.45
N LEU A 81 8.43 1.42 -8.76
CA LEU A 81 8.13 0.89 -7.43
C LEU A 81 8.10 -0.65 -7.41
N SER A 82 7.54 -1.30 -8.44
CA SER A 82 7.46 -2.76 -8.49
C SER A 82 8.84 -3.41 -8.67
N HIS A 83 9.66 -2.83 -9.55
CA HIS A 83 11.04 -3.25 -9.76
C HIS A 83 11.86 -3.15 -8.48
N MET A 84 11.78 -2.00 -7.81
CA MET A 84 12.52 -1.73 -6.58
C MET A 84 12.12 -2.70 -5.44
N LEU A 85 10.84 -3.05 -5.34
CA LEU A 85 10.33 -3.82 -4.20
C LEU A 85 10.47 -5.33 -4.32
N TRP A 86 10.25 -5.91 -5.51
CA TRP A 86 10.27 -7.38 -5.68
C TRP A 86 10.72 -7.89 -7.05
N ALA A 87 10.66 -7.08 -8.11
CA ALA A 87 10.90 -7.58 -9.48
C ALA A 87 12.37 -7.45 -9.95
N CYS A 88 13.27 -6.88 -9.17
CA CYS A 88 14.69 -6.81 -9.51
C CYS A 88 15.39 -8.17 -9.31
N PRO A 89 15.95 -8.79 -10.35
CA PRO A 89 16.61 -10.10 -10.25
C PRO A 89 17.96 -10.05 -9.53
N GLU A 90 18.59 -8.87 -9.51
CA GLU A 90 19.93 -8.65 -8.94
C GLU A 90 19.87 -7.94 -7.57
N ALA A 91 18.67 -7.79 -7.00
CA ALA A 91 18.55 -7.22 -5.67
C ALA A 91 19.28 -8.09 -4.63
N PRO A 92 20.10 -7.49 -3.75
CA PRO A 92 20.91 -8.22 -2.78
C PRO A 92 20.07 -8.91 -1.70
N MET A 93 18.86 -8.38 -1.44
CA MET A 93 17.90 -8.97 -0.52
C MET A 93 16.73 -9.57 -1.29
N ARG A 94 16.39 -10.81 -0.95
CA ARG A 94 15.20 -11.46 -1.48
C ARG A 94 13.97 -10.78 -0.88
N ALA A 95 13.08 -10.30 -1.75
CA ALA A 95 11.78 -9.78 -1.33
C ALA A 95 10.98 -10.86 -0.59
N GLU A 96 10.35 -10.48 0.51
CA GLU A 96 9.47 -11.37 1.27
C GLU A 96 8.24 -11.76 0.42
N PHE A 97 7.79 -10.83 -0.43
CA PHE A 97 6.71 -11.01 -1.39
C PHE A 97 7.30 -10.90 -2.81
N PRO A 98 7.62 -12.03 -3.48
CA PRO A 98 8.38 -12.02 -4.73
C PRO A 98 7.54 -11.66 -5.97
N ASP A 99 6.21 -11.53 -5.83
CA ASP A 99 5.32 -11.21 -6.95
C ASP A 99 4.28 -10.14 -6.62
N GLY A 100 3.81 -9.46 -7.67
CA GLY A 100 2.88 -8.34 -7.56
C GLY A 100 1.47 -8.72 -7.09
N ARG A 101 1.03 -9.97 -7.23
CA ARG A 101 -0.27 -10.42 -6.67
C ARG A 101 -0.16 -10.58 -5.16
N GLY A 102 0.87 -11.28 -4.69
CA GLY A 102 1.17 -11.44 -3.27
C GLY A 102 1.32 -10.08 -2.59
N TRP A 103 2.08 -9.17 -3.21
CA TRP A 103 2.23 -7.80 -2.71
C TRP A 103 0.88 -7.07 -2.59
N LYS A 104 0.06 -7.05 -3.65
CA LYS A 104 -1.24 -6.37 -3.64
C LYS A 104 -2.21 -6.97 -2.62
N ALA A 105 -2.22 -8.28 -2.47
CA ALA A 105 -3.04 -8.96 -1.47
C ALA A 105 -2.60 -8.60 -0.05
N ALA A 106 -1.28 -8.56 0.19
CA ALA A 106 -0.74 -8.21 1.50
C ALA A 106 -1.08 -6.76 1.91
N LEU A 107 -1.16 -5.82 0.96
CA LEU A 107 -1.61 -4.44 1.19
C LEU A 107 -3.07 -4.31 1.66
N LEU A 108 -3.89 -5.36 1.53
CA LEU A 108 -5.26 -5.41 2.03
C LEU A 108 -5.36 -5.93 3.47
N SER A 109 -4.24 -6.31 4.09
CA SER A 109 -4.23 -6.88 5.43
C SER A 109 -4.27 -5.82 6.53
N SER A 110 -5.10 -6.06 7.54
CA SER A 110 -5.11 -5.32 8.80
C SER A 110 -4.11 -5.87 9.83
N ASP A 111 -3.35 -6.92 9.48
CA ASP A 111 -2.37 -7.53 10.39
C ASP A 111 -1.18 -6.59 10.64
N SER A 112 -1.01 -6.20 11.90
CA SER A 112 0.01 -5.25 12.36
C SER A 112 1.43 -5.65 11.96
N GLN A 113 1.79 -6.92 12.18
CA GLN A 113 3.15 -7.42 11.88
C GLN A 113 3.43 -7.44 10.38
N LEU A 114 2.45 -7.80 9.57
CA LEU A 114 2.55 -7.77 8.12
C LEU A 114 2.69 -6.35 7.59
N GLN A 115 1.91 -5.39 8.10
CA GLN A 115 2.06 -3.97 7.71
C GLN A 115 3.48 -3.48 8.01
N ALA A 116 4.00 -3.76 9.21
CA ALA A 116 5.35 -3.35 9.60
C ALA A 116 6.44 -3.96 8.69
N ARG A 117 6.32 -5.24 8.34
CA ARG A 117 7.27 -5.91 7.42
C ARG A 117 7.23 -5.32 6.01
N LEU A 118 6.05 -5.07 5.45
CA LEU A 118 5.90 -4.47 4.12
C LEU A 118 6.48 -3.05 4.05
N VAL A 119 6.20 -2.24 5.08
CA VAL A 119 6.77 -0.89 5.20
C VAL A 119 8.30 -0.97 5.28
N ARG A 120 8.82 -1.84 6.14
CA ARG A 120 10.27 -2.03 6.28
C ARG A 120 10.93 -2.47 4.96
N GLN A 121 10.37 -3.44 4.25
CA GLN A 121 10.88 -3.86 2.94
C GLN A 121 10.94 -2.67 1.96
N ALA A 122 9.91 -1.82 1.94
CA ALA A 122 9.87 -0.67 1.06
C ALA A 122 10.89 0.42 1.42
N GLU A 123 11.04 0.69 2.71
CA GLU A 123 12.04 1.64 3.20
C GLU A 123 13.47 1.15 2.96
N ASP A 124 13.74 -0.13 3.22
CA ASP A 124 15.05 -0.75 2.96
C ASP A 124 15.39 -0.67 1.46
N ALA A 125 14.42 -0.96 0.59
CA ALA A 125 14.60 -0.85 -0.85
C ALA A 125 14.85 0.61 -1.30
N ALA A 126 14.13 1.58 -0.72
CA ALA A 126 14.33 3.00 -1.03
C ALA A 126 15.68 3.54 -0.52
N ARG A 127 16.12 3.12 0.68
CA ARG A 127 17.45 3.42 1.22
C ARG A 127 18.55 2.85 0.34
N ALA A 128 18.40 1.60 -0.10
CA ALA A 128 19.37 1.00 -1.02
C ALA A 128 19.48 1.80 -2.32
N HIS A 129 18.37 2.36 -2.82
CA HIS A 129 18.34 3.26 -3.97
C HIS A 129 18.73 4.72 -3.64
N GLY A 130 19.04 5.06 -2.39
CA GLY A 130 19.45 6.41 -1.98
C GLY A 130 18.36 7.46 -2.14
N ILE A 131 17.10 7.05 -2.06
CA ILE A 131 15.92 7.92 -2.21
C ILE A 131 15.43 8.43 -0.85
N MET A 132 15.55 7.60 0.17
CA MET A 132 15.28 7.98 1.55
C MET A 132 16.61 8.23 2.27
N ALA A 133 16.63 9.27 3.12
CA ALA A 133 17.74 9.52 4.02
C ALA A 133 17.76 8.45 5.14
N ASP A 134 18.96 8.13 5.61
CA ASP A 134 19.13 7.37 6.85
C ASP A 134 18.75 8.29 8.01
N VAL A 135 17.76 7.88 8.81
CA VAL A 135 17.29 8.59 10.01
C VAL A 135 17.89 7.93 11.24
#